data_AF-K1TWN3-F1
#
_entry.id   AF-K1TWN3-F1
#
_cell.length_a   1.000
_cell.length_b   1.000
_cell.length_c   1.000
_cell.angle_alpha   90.00
_cell.angle_beta   90.00
_cell.angle_gamma   90.00
#
_symmetry.space_group_name_H-M   'P 1'
#
loop_
_entity.id
_entity.type
_entity.pdbx_description
1 polymer ?
#
loop_
_entity_poly.entity_id
_entity_poly.type
_entity_poly.pdbx_seq_one_letter_code
_entity_poly.pdbx_strand_id
1 'polypeptide(L)'
;MKEPEISVGIVNAQEIHFFTERQFFSLKGETVCGEQQVAFSEGGILWNGNLYRELTFTPQDEHASFSLYDVTIGINFHWERQETQSFMGTLKLVVDEGKITAINILPAEDYLISVISSEMNATSSLEFLKAHAVVSRSWLFAQIEKRKSLKWTKMKVSFPLSRPIPNISAGTTAKIIPYSMF
;
A
#
# COMPACT_ATOMS: atom_id res chain seq x y z
N MET A 1 2.68 22.69 -1.63
CA MET A 1 1.78 21.51 -1.68
C MET A 1 2.26 20.56 -0.59
N LYS A 2 1.40 19.99 0.25
CA LYS A 2 1.84 19.01 1.25
C LYS A 2 2.11 17.69 0.54
N GLU A 3 3.21 17.03 0.87
CA GLU A 3 3.55 15.71 0.36
C GLU A 3 2.41 14.71 0.63
N PRO A 4 2.02 13.87 -0.35
CA PRO A 4 0.99 12.87 -0.15
C PRO A 4 1.53 11.67 0.62
N GLU A 5 0.68 11.10 1.49
CA GLU A 5 0.92 9.81 2.12
C GLU A 5 0.43 8.68 1.20
N ILE A 6 1.19 7.59 1.11
CA ILE A 6 0.93 6.44 0.25
C ILE A 6 0.57 5.23 1.10
N SER A 7 -0.32 4.39 0.61
CA SER A 7 -0.63 3.08 1.18
C SER A 7 -0.25 1.98 0.19
N VAL A 8 0.66 1.09 0.59
CA VAL A 8 1.21 0.02 -0.23
C VAL A 8 0.91 -1.32 0.43
N GLY A 9 0.16 -2.18 -0.26
CA GLY A 9 -0.07 -3.56 0.20
C GLY A 9 1.19 -4.40 -0.03
N ILE A 10 1.60 -5.15 0.99
CA ILE A 10 2.85 -5.95 0.97
C ILE A 10 2.54 -7.44 0.98
N VAL A 11 1.78 -7.90 1.99
CA VAL A 11 1.46 -9.31 2.21
C VAL A 11 -0.05 -9.49 2.33
N ASN A 12 -0.58 -10.59 1.81
CA ASN A 12 -1.97 -11.02 1.98
C ASN A 12 -1.99 -12.50 2.41
N ALA A 13 -2.22 -12.75 3.70
CA ALA A 13 -2.05 -14.08 4.29
C ALA A 13 -3.07 -14.35 5.41
N GLN A 14 -3.27 -15.64 5.74
CA GLN A 14 -4.07 -16.03 6.90
C GLN A 14 -3.39 -15.68 8.23
N GLU A 15 -2.07 -15.59 8.21
CA GLU A 15 -1.23 -15.33 9.37
C GLU A 15 -0.08 -14.44 8.94
N ILE A 16 0.27 -13.45 9.76
CA ILE A 16 1.39 -12.53 9.49
C ILE A 16 2.25 -12.46 10.73
N HIS A 17 3.53 -12.77 10.54
CA HIS A 17 4.57 -12.62 11.54
C HIS A 17 5.36 -11.36 11.21
N PHE A 18 5.67 -10.57 12.23
CA PHE A 18 6.47 -9.36 12.04
C PHE A 18 7.23 -9.00 13.30
N PHE A 19 8.32 -8.28 13.13
CA PHE A 19 9.15 -7.76 14.21
C PHE A 19 9.14 -6.23 14.16
N THR A 20 9.08 -5.57 15.32
CA THR A 20 9.29 -4.12 15.41
C THR A 20 10.60 -3.85 16.14
N GLU A 21 11.61 -3.27 15.46
CA GLU A 21 12.95 -3.06 16.02
C GLU A 21 12.98 -2.01 17.13
N ARG A 22 12.06 -1.06 17.08
CA ARG A 22 11.88 0.01 18.07
C ARG A 22 10.43 0.03 18.54
N GLN A 23 10.11 0.99 19.41
CA GLN A 23 8.78 1.13 19.97
C GLN A 23 7.79 1.66 18.93
N PHE A 24 6.66 0.96 18.78
CA PHE A 24 5.51 1.38 18.00
C PHE A 24 4.31 1.60 18.93
N PHE A 25 3.47 2.58 18.64
CA PHE A 25 2.16 2.68 19.27
C PHE A 25 1.14 1.87 18.49
N SER A 26 0.46 0.95 19.17
CA SER A 26 -0.80 0.42 18.68
C SER A 26 -1.89 1.50 18.80
N LEU A 27 -2.95 1.41 18.00
CA LEU A 27 -4.14 2.28 18.09
C LEU A 27 -4.79 2.31 19.49
N LYS A 28 -4.47 1.34 20.37
CA LYS A 28 -4.93 1.31 21.77
C LYS A 28 -4.02 2.08 22.74
N GLY A 29 -2.94 2.70 22.25
CA GLY A 29 -1.95 3.39 23.07
C GLY A 29 -0.94 2.44 23.76
N GLU A 30 -0.96 1.16 23.41
CA GLU A 30 0.01 0.19 23.89
C GLU A 30 1.32 0.33 23.10
N THR A 31 2.44 0.31 23.82
CA THR A 31 3.76 0.27 23.18
C THR A 31 4.10 -1.17 22.80
N VAL A 32 4.42 -1.38 21.53
CA VAL A 32 4.75 -2.68 20.94
C VAL A 32 6.23 -2.65 20.52
N CYS A 33 6.97 -3.70 20.86
CA CYS A 33 8.38 -3.87 20.50
C CYS A 33 8.67 -5.39 20.44
N GLY A 34 9.57 -5.80 19.54
CA GLY A 34 9.93 -7.21 19.39
C GLY A 34 9.00 -8.01 18.45
N GLU A 35 9.02 -9.33 18.62
CA GLU A 35 8.27 -10.28 17.80
C GLU A 35 6.76 -10.19 18.01
N GLN A 36 6.02 -10.17 16.91
CA GLN A 36 4.57 -10.07 16.86
C GLN A 36 3.99 -11.05 15.85
N GLN A 37 2.78 -11.52 16.16
CA GLN A 37 2.06 -12.47 15.32
C GLN A 37 0.58 -12.14 15.34
N VAL A 38 -0.03 -12.15 14.16
CA VAL A 38 -1.48 -12.00 13.99
C VAL A 38 -2.03 -13.12 13.12
N ALA A 39 -3.27 -13.51 13.39
CA ALA A 39 -3.96 -14.52 12.61
C ALA A 39 -5.38 -14.07 12.26
N PHE A 40 -5.85 -14.43 11.07
CA PHE A 40 -7.24 -14.23 10.69
C PHE A 40 -8.10 -15.22 11.48
N SER A 41 -9.15 -14.72 12.13
CA SER A 41 -10.10 -15.55 12.86
C SER A 41 -11.47 -14.88 12.87
N GLU A 42 -12.53 -15.64 12.64
CA GLU A 42 -13.92 -15.17 12.78
C GLU A 42 -14.23 -13.83 12.06
N GLY A 43 -13.60 -13.57 10.90
CA GLY A 43 -13.79 -12.32 10.15
C GLY A 43 -13.01 -11.11 10.67
N GLY A 44 -12.12 -11.30 11.64
CA GLY A 44 -11.25 -10.29 12.22
C GLY A 44 -9.78 -10.74 12.31
N ILE A 45 -8.97 -9.90 12.95
CA ILE A 45 -7.55 -10.09 13.22
C ILE A 45 -7.40 -10.45 14.69
N LEU A 46 -6.97 -11.67 14.99
CA LEU A 46 -6.62 -12.10 16.34
C LEU A 46 -5.19 -11.64 16.65
N TRP A 47 -5.04 -10.85 17.72
CA TRP A 47 -3.76 -10.35 18.21
C TRP A 47 -3.79 -10.26 19.74
N ASN A 48 -2.77 -10.81 20.42
CA ASN A 48 -2.68 -10.82 21.89
C ASN A 48 -3.99 -11.27 22.57
N GLY A 49 -4.62 -12.33 22.04
CA GLY A 49 -5.87 -12.91 22.55
C GLY A 49 -7.13 -12.09 22.29
N ASN A 50 -7.05 -10.98 21.56
CA ASN A 50 -8.18 -10.09 21.27
C ASN A 50 -8.48 -10.05 19.77
N LEU A 51 -9.76 -9.94 19.41
CA LEU A 51 -10.19 -9.84 18.02
C LEU A 51 -10.37 -8.37 17.58
N TYR A 52 -9.80 -8.02 16.44
CA TYR A 52 -9.78 -6.66 15.89
C TYR A 52 -10.34 -6.62 14.47
N ARG A 53 -10.89 -5.47 14.06
CA ARG A 53 -11.25 -5.24 12.65
C ARG A 53 -10.06 -4.75 11.83
N GLU A 54 -9.24 -3.91 12.45
CA GLU A 54 -7.97 -3.42 11.91
C GLU A 54 -6.99 -3.18 13.06
N LEU A 55 -5.71 -3.25 12.75
CA LEU A 55 -4.62 -2.84 13.64
C LEU A 55 -3.76 -1.81 12.92
N THR A 56 -3.24 -0.84 13.67
CA THR A 56 -2.28 0.13 13.13
C THR A 56 -1.19 0.31 14.16
N PHE A 57 0.05 0.13 13.71
CA PHE A 57 1.27 0.28 14.47
C PHE A 57 2.00 1.49 13.90
N THR A 58 2.03 2.57 14.67
CA THR A 58 2.67 3.83 14.28
C THR A 58 4.04 3.92 14.94
N PRO A 59 5.12 4.18 14.17
CA PRO A 59 6.46 4.34 14.74
C PRO A 59 6.50 5.51 15.74
N GLN A 60 7.23 5.35 16.85
CA GLN A 60 7.44 6.45 17.81
C GLN A 60 8.59 7.39 17.42
N ASP A 61 9.48 6.93 16.56
CA ASP A 61 10.63 7.69 16.08
C ASP A 61 10.79 7.55 14.57
N GLU A 62 11.44 8.53 13.94
CA GLU A 62 11.64 8.58 12.49
C GLU A 62 12.57 7.48 11.95
N HIS A 63 13.29 6.78 12.83
CA HIS A 63 14.19 5.67 12.48
C HIS A 63 13.62 4.31 12.90
N ALA A 64 12.37 4.26 13.35
CA ALA A 64 11.70 3.02 13.66
C ALA A 64 11.29 2.34 12.35
N SER A 65 11.56 1.04 12.31
CA SER A 65 11.16 0.15 11.24
C SER A 65 10.34 -1.01 11.80
N PHE A 66 9.74 -1.76 10.89
CA PHE A 66 9.23 -3.08 11.17
C PHE A 66 9.68 -4.04 10.08
N SER A 67 9.92 -5.28 10.44
CA SER A 67 10.26 -6.36 9.52
C SER A 67 9.05 -7.29 9.36
N LEU A 68 8.65 -7.55 8.12
CA LEU A 68 7.66 -8.59 7.79
C LEU A 68 8.40 -9.85 7.36
N TYR A 69 7.97 -10.99 7.89
CA TYR A 69 8.42 -12.29 7.44
C TYR A 69 7.62 -12.76 6.22
N ASP A 70 8.20 -13.68 5.45
CA ASP A 70 7.58 -14.35 4.30
C ASP A 70 7.02 -13.42 3.21
N VAL A 71 7.66 -12.25 3.03
CA VAL A 71 7.29 -11.31 1.96
C VAL A 71 7.66 -11.92 0.60
N THR A 72 6.67 -12.06 -0.27
CA THR A 72 6.89 -12.61 -1.62
C THR A 72 7.50 -11.57 -2.54
N ILE A 73 8.70 -11.85 -3.03
CA ILE A 73 9.45 -11.02 -3.98
C ILE A 73 9.45 -11.71 -5.34
N GLY A 74 9.30 -10.92 -6.41
CA GLY A 74 9.29 -11.47 -7.78
C GLY A 74 7.98 -12.13 -8.16
N ILE A 75 6.85 -11.60 -7.67
CA ILE A 75 5.50 -12.14 -7.95
C ILE A 75 5.30 -12.34 -9.45
N ASN A 76 4.95 -13.56 -9.86
CA ASN A 76 4.77 -14.00 -11.25
C ASN A 76 6.07 -14.06 -12.09
N PHE A 77 7.24 -14.17 -11.46
CA PHE A 77 8.52 -14.43 -12.12
C PHE A 77 9.10 -15.79 -11.71
N HIS A 78 10.00 -16.34 -12.53
CA HIS A 78 10.64 -17.65 -12.28
C HIS A 78 11.58 -17.69 -11.07
N TRP A 79 11.91 -16.53 -10.51
CA TRP A 79 12.77 -16.36 -9.34
C TRP A 79 11.98 -15.94 -8.10
N GLU A 80 10.65 -16.08 -8.12
CA GLU A 80 9.79 -15.78 -6.98
C GLU A 80 10.28 -16.49 -5.71
N ARG A 81 10.42 -15.72 -4.62
CA ARG A 81 10.91 -16.22 -3.34
C ARG A 81 10.31 -15.44 -2.18
N GLN A 82 10.35 -16.04 -1.00
CA GLN A 82 9.94 -15.39 0.24
C GLN A 82 11.17 -14.96 1.03
N GLU A 83 11.17 -13.71 1.51
CA GLU A 83 12.26 -13.16 2.30
C GLU A 83 11.72 -12.23 3.39
N THR A 84 12.49 -12.08 4.47
CA THR A 84 12.24 -11.02 5.46
C THR A 84 12.58 -9.67 4.84
N GLN A 85 11.65 -8.72 4.93
CA GLN A 85 11.85 -7.35 4.45
C GLN A 85 11.55 -6.35 5.54
N SER A 86 12.40 -5.33 5.67
CA SER A 86 12.25 -4.25 6.65
C SER A 86 11.71 -3.00 5.98
N PHE A 87 10.74 -2.36 6.63
CA PHE A 87 10.02 -1.21 6.14
C PHE A 87 10.03 -0.10 7.19
N MET A 88 10.12 1.14 6.74
CA MET A 88 9.90 2.32 7.57
C MET A 88 8.44 2.76 7.49
N GLY A 89 8.01 3.58 8.45
CA GLY A 89 6.66 4.13 8.48
C GLY A 89 5.67 3.25 9.24
N THR A 90 4.39 3.46 8.99
CA THR A 90 3.28 2.84 9.73
C THR A 90 2.91 1.50 9.12
N LEU A 91 2.76 0.47 9.97
CA LEU A 91 2.19 -0.81 9.57
C LEU A 91 0.69 -0.82 9.90
N LYS A 92 -0.14 -0.96 8.88
CA LYS A 92 -1.59 -1.15 9.02
C LYS A 92 -1.98 -2.56 8.58
N LEU A 93 -2.77 -3.23 9.39
CA LEU A 93 -3.31 -4.56 9.11
C LEU A 93 -4.83 -4.46 8.98
N VAL A 94 -5.38 -4.97 7.88
CA VAL A 94 -6.82 -5.00 7.61
C VAL A 94 -7.25 -6.38 7.15
N VAL A 95 -8.52 -6.71 7.38
CA VAL A 95 -9.12 -7.90 6.76
C VAL A 95 -9.58 -7.57 5.35
N ASP A 96 -9.17 -8.38 4.40
CA ASP A 96 -9.62 -8.33 3.01
C ASP A 96 -9.78 -9.75 2.47
N GLU A 97 -10.95 -10.05 1.88
CA GLU A 97 -11.29 -11.36 1.29
C GLU A 97 -10.98 -12.58 2.19
N GLY A 98 -11.20 -12.46 3.51
CA GLY A 98 -10.98 -13.55 4.46
C GLY A 98 -9.51 -13.82 4.80
N LYS A 99 -8.63 -12.86 4.52
CA LYS A 99 -7.21 -12.85 4.89
C LYS A 99 -6.83 -11.52 5.54
N ILE A 100 -5.65 -11.46 6.13
CA ILE A 100 -5.04 -10.22 6.61
C ILE A 100 -4.17 -9.64 5.49
N THR A 101 -4.36 -8.37 5.18
CA THR A 101 -3.48 -7.60 4.31
C THR A 101 -2.62 -6.67 5.15
N ALA A 102 -1.29 -6.83 5.06
CA ALA A 102 -0.33 -5.88 5.60
C ALA A 102 -0.12 -4.73 4.62
N ILE A 103 -0.29 -3.52 5.13
CA ILE A 103 -0.20 -2.27 4.37
C ILE A 103 0.84 -1.38 5.04
N ASN A 104 1.86 -0.98 4.29
CA ASN A 104 2.79 0.05 4.73
C ASN A 104 2.27 1.43 4.31
N ILE A 105 2.24 2.33 5.28
CA ILE A 105 1.80 3.72 5.13
C ILE A 105 2.99 4.63 5.44
N LEU A 106 3.39 5.43 4.45
CA LEU A 106 4.57 6.28 4.53
C LEU A 106 4.49 7.46 3.54
N PRO A 107 5.27 8.53 3.75
CA PRO A 107 5.40 9.62 2.80
C PRO A 107 5.86 9.14 1.41
N ALA A 108 5.41 9.81 0.36
CA ALA A 108 5.71 9.41 -1.01
C ALA A 108 7.21 9.43 -1.35
N GLU A 109 7.95 10.40 -0.81
CA GLU A 109 9.40 10.51 -1.02
C GLU A 109 10.15 9.37 -0.34
N ASP A 110 9.78 9.03 0.89
CA ASP A 110 10.38 7.90 1.61
C ASP A 110 10.16 6.58 0.86
N TYR A 111 8.94 6.37 0.36
CA TYR A 111 8.63 5.23 -0.50
C TYR A 111 9.49 5.21 -1.77
N LEU A 112 9.63 6.35 -2.44
CA LEU A 112 10.45 6.46 -3.66
C LEU A 112 11.92 6.16 -3.37
N ILE A 113 12.46 6.65 -2.25
CA ILE A 113 13.83 6.34 -1.82
C ILE A 113 13.99 4.82 -1.65
N SER A 114 13.04 4.15 -0.98
CA SER A 114 13.07 2.70 -0.80
C SER A 114 13.02 1.93 -2.12
N VAL A 115 12.12 2.31 -3.05
CA VAL A 115 11.97 1.65 -4.36
C VAL A 115 13.23 1.84 -5.21
N ILE A 116 13.74 3.06 -5.30
CA ILE A 116 14.92 3.35 -6.12
C ILE A 116 16.14 2.58 -5.58
N SER A 117 16.28 2.51 -4.26
CA SER A 117 17.40 1.82 -3.62
C SER A 117 17.33 0.30 -3.74
N SER A 118 16.14 -0.28 -3.91
CA SER A 118 15.98 -1.73 -4.12
C SER A 118 16.14 -2.15 -5.57
N GLU A 119 15.85 -1.26 -6.53
CA GLU A 119 16.00 -1.52 -7.96
C GLU A 119 17.41 -1.22 -8.51
N MET A 120 18.15 -0.30 -7.88
CA MET A 120 19.40 0.23 -8.44
C MET A 120 20.62 0.02 -7.54
N ASN A 121 21.77 -0.25 -8.16
CA ASN A 121 23.04 -0.26 -7.45
C ASN A 121 23.48 1.18 -7.12
N ALA A 122 23.94 1.41 -5.89
CA ALA A 122 24.45 2.70 -5.42
C ALA A 122 25.65 3.25 -6.22
N THR A 123 26.36 2.40 -6.97
CA THR A 123 27.48 2.79 -7.86
C THR A 123 27.04 3.25 -9.25
N SER A 124 25.72 3.28 -9.52
CA SER A 124 25.16 3.82 -10.76
C SER A 124 25.52 5.29 -10.94
N SER A 125 25.56 5.76 -12.19
CA SER A 125 25.86 7.16 -12.46
C SER A 125 24.79 8.08 -11.85
N LEU A 126 25.22 9.25 -11.38
CA LEU A 126 24.32 10.22 -10.76
C LEU A 126 23.17 10.64 -11.70
N GLU A 127 23.46 10.80 -12.99
CA GLU A 127 22.45 11.18 -13.98
C GLU A 127 21.41 10.07 -14.21
N PHE A 128 21.84 8.79 -14.13
CA PHE A 128 20.91 7.67 -14.20
C PHE A 128 20.00 7.60 -12.96
N LEU A 129 20.56 7.81 -11.76
CA LEU A 129 19.77 7.88 -10.52
C LEU A 129 18.75 9.03 -10.54
N LYS A 130 19.14 10.21 -11.03
CA LYS A 130 18.22 11.35 -11.21
C LYS A 130 17.11 11.04 -12.20
N ALA A 131 17.44 10.44 -13.35
CA ALA A 131 16.45 10.08 -14.34
C ALA A 131 15.44 9.06 -13.78
N HIS A 132 15.92 8.03 -13.08
CA HIS A 132 15.07 7.04 -12.43
C HIS A 132 14.14 7.68 -11.39
N ALA A 133 14.68 8.56 -10.55
CA ALA A 133 13.88 9.28 -9.56
C ALA A 133 12.76 10.11 -10.19
N VAL A 134 13.04 10.82 -11.29
CA VAL A 134 12.03 11.62 -12.01
C VAL A 134 10.94 10.72 -12.60
N VAL A 135 11.32 9.60 -13.22
CA VAL A 135 10.37 8.65 -13.82
C VAL A 135 9.50 8.00 -12.76
N SER A 136 10.09 7.44 -11.70
CA SER A 136 9.37 6.76 -10.62
C SER A 136 8.40 7.70 -9.91
N ARG A 137 8.82 8.95 -9.63
CA ARG A 137 7.96 9.97 -9.02
C ARG A 137 6.76 10.34 -9.91
N SER A 138 7.02 10.54 -11.20
CA SER A 138 5.97 10.88 -12.18
C SER A 138 4.94 9.77 -12.28
N TRP A 139 5.40 8.51 -12.33
CA TRP A 139 4.53 7.34 -12.36
C TRP A 139 3.69 7.21 -11.08
N LEU A 140 4.32 7.35 -9.91
CA LEU A 140 3.64 7.26 -8.62
C LEU A 140 2.51 8.29 -8.52
N PHE A 141 2.78 9.54 -8.91
CA PHE A 141 1.80 10.62 -8.83
C PHE A 141 0.66 10.43 -9.83
N ALA A 142 0.96 10.00 -11.06
CA ALA A 142 -0.08 9.63 -12.03
C ALA A 142 -0.98 8.52 -11.49
N GLN A 143 -0.42 7.53 -10.78
CA GLN A 143 -1.19 6.44 -10.18
C GLN A 143 -2.08 6.91 -9.03
N ILE A 144 -1.61 7.86 -8.21
CA ILE A 144 -2.41 8.50 -7.15
C ILE A 144 -3.59 9.26 -7.76
N GLU A 145 -3.36 10.04 -8.81
CA GLU A 145 -4.41 10.79 -9.51
C GLU A 145 -5.45 9.85 -10.15
N LYS A 146 -5.00 8.78 -10.81
CA LYS A 146 -5.86 7.74 -11.38
C LYS A 146 -6.74 7.09 -10.31
N ARG A 147 -6.18 6.77 -9.13
CA ARG A 147 -6.97 6.20 -8.02
C ARG A 147 -8.02 7.19 -7.50
N LYS A 148 -7.68 8.49 -7.40
CA LYS A 148 -8.62 9.54 -6.99
C LYS A 148 -9.78 9.67 -7.98
N SER A 149 -9.50 9.65 -9.29
CA SER A 149 -10.54 9.74 -10.32
C SER A 149 -11.46 8.52 -10.35
N LEU A 150 -10.91 7.32 -10.12
CA LEU A 150 -11.70 6.08 -10.00
C LEU A 150 -12.61 6.08 -8.77
N LYS A 151 -12.11 6.53 -7.60
CA LYS A 151 -12.92 6.68 -6.39
C LYS A 151 -14.07 7.67 -6.61
N TRP A 152 -13.77 8.82 -7.20
CA TRP A 152 -14.77 9.83 -7.54
C TRP A 152 -15.83 9.30 -8.52
N THR A 153 -15.41 8.53 -9.52
CA THR A 153 -16.33 7.90 -10.49
C THR A 153 -17.24 6.88 -9.80
N LYS A 154 -16.69 6.02 -8.93
CA LYS A 154 -17.50 5.08 -8.14
C LYS A 154 -18.53 5.80 -7.27
N MET A 155 -18.15 6.91 -6.60
CA MET A 155 -19.08 7.72 -5.82
C MET A 155 -20.23 8.30 -6.66
N LYS A 156 -19.95 8.78 -7.88
CA LYS A 156 -20.98 9.28 -8.80
C LYS A 156 -21.90 8.19 -9.35
N VAL A 157 -21.45 6.94 -9.39
CA VAL A 157 -22.27 5.80 -9.81
C VAL A 157 -23.11 5.26 -8.63
N SER A 158 -22.60 5.33 -7.39
CA SER A 158 -23.33 4.92 -6.19
C SER A 158 -24.36 5.94 -5.71
N PHE A 159 -24.19 7.22 -6.04
CA PHE A 159 -25.27 8.21 -5.96
C PHE A 159 -25.99 8.20 -7.31
N PRO A 160 -27.20 7.63 -7.45
CA PRO A 160 -27.93 7.80 -8.69
C PRO A 160 -28.17 9.31 -8.85
N LEU A 161 -27.54 9.91 -9.86
CA LEU A 161 -27.98 11.19 -10.35
C LEU A 161 -29.42 11.00 -10.79
N SER A 162 -30.37 11.43 -9.96
CA SER A 162 -31.73 11.72 -10.38
C SER A 162 -31.66 12.88 -11.37
N ARG A 163 -31.26 12.58 -12.61
CA ARG A 163 -31.42 13.52 -13.71
C ARG A 163 -32.89 13.45 -14.14
N PRO A 164 -33.60 14.60 -14.19
CA PRO A 164 -34.84 14.66 -14.94
C PRO A 164 -34.54 14.31 -16.40
N ILE A 165 -35.38 13.48 -17.01
CA ILE A 165 -35.29 13.05 -18.40
C ILE A 165 -35.45 14.29 -19.30
N PRO A 166 -34.47 14.65 -20.16
CA PRO A 166 -34.72 15.46 -21.32
C PRO A 166 -34.86 14.55 -22.53
N ASN A 167 -35.97 14.74 -23.23
CA ASN A 167 -36.29 14.09 -24.48
C ASN A 167 -35.37 14.62 -25.60
N ILE A 168 -35.15 13.80 -26.64
CA ILE A 168 -34.74 14.12 -28.04
C ILE A 168 -33.32 13.68 -28.51
N SER A 169 -33.38 12.70 -29.43
CA SER A 169 -32.63 12.37 -30.66
C SER A 169 -31.08 12.37 -30.77
N ALA A 170 -30.60 11.20 -31.22
CA ALA A 170 -29.61 10.93 -32.28
C ALA A 170 -28.15 11.42 -32.15
N GLY A 171 -27.21 10.47 -32.30
CA GLY A 171 -25.85 10.75 -32.78
C GLY A 171 -24.69 10.02 -32.10
N THR A 172 -24.23 8.93 -32.73
CA THR A 172 -22.81 8.56 -32.96
C THR A 172 -21.84 8.31 -31.78
N THR A 173 -21.54 7.01 -31.62
CA THR A 173 -20.32 6.30 -31.16
C THR A 173 -19.07 7.06 -30.68
N ALA A 174 -18.50 6.59 -29.56
CA ALA A 174 -17.07 6.22 -29.45
C ALA A 174 -16.83 5.24 -28.27
N LYS A 175 -16.27 4.06 -28.57
CA LYS A 175 -15.74 3.09 -27.59
C LYS A 175 -14.33 3.52 -27.18
N ILE A 176 -14.02 3.50 -25.89
CA ILE A 176 -12.64 3.61 -25.39
C ILE A 176 -12.23 2.26 -24.81
N ILE A 177 -11.23 1.65 -25.45
CA ILE A 177 -10.53 0.43 -25.00
C ILE A 177 -9.48 0.85 -23.96
N PRO A 178 -9.33 0.15 -22.81
CA PRO A 178 -8.31 0.51 -21.83
C PRO A 178 -6.92 0.02 -22.29
N TYR A 179 -5.94 0.91 -22.20
CA TYR A 179 -4.53 0.58 -22.42
C TYR A 179 -3.98 -0.10 -21.16
N SER A 180 -3.54 -1.35 -21.33
CA SER A 180 -2.55 -2.03 -20.50
C SER A 180 -1.16 -1.51 -20.88
N MET A 181 -0.34 -1.08 -19.90
CA MET A 181 1.11 -1.27 -19.93
C MET A 181 1.76 -0.73 -18.65
N PHE A 182 2.64 -1.59 -18.10
CA PHE A 182 3.47 -1.47 -16.90
C PHE A 182 2.74 -1.56 -15.56
#